data_AF-A0A9W7L9Q5-F1
#
_entry.id   AF-A0A9W7L9Q5-F1
#
_cell.length_a   1.000
_cell.length_b   1.000
_cell.length_c   1.000
_cell.angle_alpha   90.00
_cell.angle_beta   90.00
_cell.angle_gamma   90.00
#
_symmetry.space_group_name_H-M   'P 1'
#
loop_
_entity.id
_entity.type
_entity.pdbx_description
1 polymer ?
#
loop_
_entity_poly.entity_id
_entity_poly.type
_entity_poly.pdbx_seq_one_letter_code
_entity_poly.pdbx_strand_id
1 'polypeptide(L)'
;MDSLIILQHSPVYTLGRRGDVHNFLFSQNRETEGLLKRGGGAAQSAENPANMGIGRAGGSDFHHIYHSIIHANPDYSESSDASLLFHPSNSALLLRVDRGGDVTFHGPGQVTCYPILDLSGPGYKKDLHWYLASVEDVVIETLGEFGLRGERDPRGTGVWVGGRKIAQVGIGCSGWVTKHGFAVNVKKSCMPYFGEIVPCGIDEKEGGVVCLEDVIGEELDIATVDEAIRRSFTKVFGVEMQT
;
A
#
# COMPACT_ATOMS: atom_id res chain seq x y z
N MET A 1 18.80 -0.66 -12.65
CA MET A 1 19.05 0.56 -11.87
C MET A 1 18.06 0.54 -10.74
N ASP A 2 18.56 0.63 -9.52
CA ASP A 2 17.71 0.61 -8.33
C ASP A 2 17.02 1.95 -8.17
N SER A 3 15.76 1.92 -7.76
CA SER A 3 14.94 3.12 -7.57
C SER A 3 14.07 2.97 -6.33
N LEU A 4 13.85 4.07 -5.61
CA LEU A 4 12.84 4.17 -4.56
C LEU A 4 11.79 5.18 -4.99
N ILE A 5 10.58 4.72 -5.27
CA ILE A 5 9.46 5.59 -5.59
C ILE A 5 8.69 5.83 -4.29
N ILE A 6 8.46 7.09 -3.95
CA ILE A 6 7.68 7.50 -2.79
C ILE A 6 6.53 8.38 -3.28
N LEU A 7 5.30 8.06 -2.87
CA LEU A 7 4.12 8.85 -3.23
C LEU A 7 2.98 8.69 -2.22
N GLN A 8 2.01 9.60 -2.31
CA GLN A 8 0.68 9.43 -1.75
C GLN A 8 -0.27 8.96 -2.84
N HIS A 9 -1.02 7.88 -2.57
CA HIS A 9 -2.01 7.37 -3.51
C HIS A 9 -3.31 8.17 -3.45
N SER A 10 -4.06 8.15 -4.55
CA SER A 10 -5.52 8.30 -4.45
C SER A 10 -6.10 7.11 -3.67
N PRO A 11 -7.22 7.24 -2.96
CA PRO A 11 -7.80 6.16 -2.17
C PRO A 11 -7.95 4.86 -2.97
N VAL A 12 -7.29 3.79 -2.52
CA VAL A 12 -7.32 2.47 -3.15
C VAL A 12 -7.19 1.40 -2.08
N TYR A 13 -8.06 0.39 -2.17
CA TYR A 13 -7.89 -0.87 -1.49
C TYR A 13 -7.21 -1.86 -2.42
N THR A 14 -6.24 -2.59 -1.89
CA THR A 14 -5.57 -3.65 -2.62
C THR A 14 -5.78 -4.99 -1.93
N LEU A 15 -5.98 -6.05 -2.72
CA LEU A 15 -6.10 -7.43 -2.27
C LEU A 15 -4.92 -8.23 -2.82
N GLY A 16 -4.04 -8.67 -1.92
CA GLY A 16 -2.84 -9.43 -2.29
C GLY A 16 -3.11 -10.87 -2.73
N ARG A 17 -2.05 -11.60 -3.07
CA ARG A 17 -2.12 -12.99 -3.57
C ARG A 17 -2.79 -13.98 -2.63
N ARG A 18 -2.65 -13.77 -1.32
CA ARG A 18 -3.27 -14.61 -0.28
C ARG A 18 -4.54 -13.98 0.29
N GLY A 19 -5.04 -12.93 -0.35
CA GLY A 19 -6.11 -12.13 0.22
C GLY A 19 -7.48 -12.75 0.06
N ASP A 20 -8.27 -12.64 1.12
CA ASP A 20 -9.66 -13.07 1.15
C ASP A 20 -10.58 -11.87 0.92
N VAL A 21 -11.51 -12.01 -0.03
CA VAL A 21 -12.51 -10.98 -0.32
C VAL A 21 -13.44 -10.73 0.85
N HIS A 22 -13.60 -11.70 1.76
CA HIS A 22 -14.42 -11.54 2.97
C HIS A 22 -13.82 -10.58 4.00
N ASN A 23 -12.54 -10.19 3.82
CA ASN A 23 -11.91 -9.17 4.64
C ASN A 23 -12.23 -7.74 4.19
N PHE A 24 -13.08 -7.58 3.16
CA PHE A 24 -13.79 -6.34 2.90
C PHE A 24 -15.10 -6.32 3.70
N LEU A 25 -15.21 -5.46 4.70
CA LEU A 25 -16.36 -5.44 5.60
C LEU A 25 -17.64 -4.91 4.93
N PHE A 26 -17.50 -4.20 3.82
CA PHE A 26 -18.59 -3.69 2.99
C PHE A 26 -19.12 -4.70 1.96
N SER A 27 -18.47 -5.87 1.77
CA SER A 27 -18.76 -6.77 0.65
C SER A 27 -19.96 -7.71 0.86
N GLN A 28 -20.99 -7.33 1.63
CA GLN A 28 -22.20 -8.16 1.79
C GLN A 28 -23.09 -8.23 0.53
N ASN A 29 -22.65 -7.66 -0.61
CA ASN A 29 -23.30 -7.79 -1.91
C ASN A 29 -22.59 -8.84 -2.80
N ARG A 30 -23.32 -9.87 -3.24
CA ARG A 30 -22.82 -11.01 -4.03
C ARG A 30 -22.13 -10.62 -5.35
N GLU A 31 -22.41 -9.43 -5.89
CA GLU A 31 -21.83 -8.95 -7.16
C GLU A 31 -20.35 -8.56 -7.01
N THR A 32 -19.99 -7.87 -5.92
CA THR A 32 -18.61 -7.45 -5.64
C THR A 32 -17.68 -8.65 -5.42
N GLU A 33 -18.24 -9.70 -4.80
CA GLU A 33 -17.55 -10.96 -4.52
C GLU A 33 -17.17 -11.70 -5.81
N GLY A 34 -18.08 -11.72 -6.81
CA GLY A 34 -17.84 -12.35 -8.11
C GLY A 34 -16.77 -11.64 -8.94
N LEU A 35 -16.73 -10.31 -8.90
CA LEU A 35 -15.76 -9.50 -9.64
C LEU A 35 -14.35 -9.58 -9.01
N LEU A 36 -14.24 -9.51 -7.68
CA LEU A 36 -12.95 -9.64 -6.97
C LEU A 36 -12.35 -11.06 -7.04
N LYS A 37 -13.19 -12.10 -7.21
CA LYS A 37 -12.77 -13.50 -7.40
C LYS A 37 -12.30 -13.80 -8.83
N ARG A 38 -12.74 -13.02 -9.84
CA ARG A 38 -12.57 -13.30 -11.27
C ARG A 38 -11.41 -12.56 -11.96
N GLY A 39 -10.49 -11.94 -11.24
CA GLY A 39 -9.36 -11.20 -11.83
C GLY A 39 -8.70 -11.99 -12.98
N GLY A 40 -9.01 -11.60 -14.22
CA GLY A 40 -8.66 -12.31 -15.45
C GLY A 40 -9.79 -12.62 -16.46
N GLY A 41 -11.03 -12.12 -16.30
CA GLY A 41 -12.06 -12.33 -17.33
C GLY A 41 -13.18 -11.31 -17.33
N ALA A 42 -13.46 -10.75 -18.51
CA ALA A 42 -14.40 -9.67 -18.81
C ALA A 42 -15.70 -9.70 -17.99
N ALA A 43 -16.06 -8.56 -17.39
CA ALA A 43 -17.33 -8.36 -16.71
C ALA A 43 -17.99 -7.04 -17.12
N GLN A 44 -19.30 -7.12 -17.29
CA GLN A 44 -20.17 -6.13 -17.93
C GLN A 44 -20.29 -4.82 -17.14
N SER A 45 -20.54 -3.75 -17.92
CA SER A 45 -20.68 -2.35 -17.55
C SER A 45 -21.62 -2.11 -16.36
N ALA A 46 -21.07 -1.83 -15.18
CA ALA A 46 -21.76 -1.07 -14.15
C ALA A 46 -21.43 0.42 -14.35
N GLU A 47 -22.44 1.27 -14.36
CA GLU A 47 -22.28 2.71 -14.59
C GLU A 47 -21.37 3.35 -13.54
N ASN A 48 -20.43 4.14 -14.02
CA ASN A 48 -19.37 4.78 -13.24
C ASN A 48 -19.93 5.89 -12.34
N PRO A 49 -19.85 5.78 -11.00
CA PRO A 49 -20.29 6.84 -10.09
C PRO A 49 -19.42 8.11 -10.13
N ALA A 50 -18.30 8.12 -10.87
CA ALA A 50 -17.50 9.34 -11.12
C ALA A 50 -18.27 10.43 -11.90
N ASN A 51 -19.46 10.15 -12.43
CA ASN A 51 -20.36 11.14 -13.01
C ASN A 51 -21.22 11.91 -11.98
N MET A 52 -21.22 11.53 -10.70
CA MET A 52 -21.81 12.37 -9.64
C MET A 52 -20.76 13.31 -9.05
N GLY A 53 -20.59 14.45 -9.74
CA GLY A 53 -20.07 15.72 -9.23
C GLY A 53 -19.13 15.68 -8.02
N ILE A 54 -17.86 15.35 -8.25
CA ILE A 54 -16.77 15.71 -7.34
C ILE A 54 -16.21 17.06 -7.83
N GLY A 55 -16.15 18.03 -6.91
CA GLY A 55 -15.71 19.39 -7.19
C GLY A 55 -14.40 19.47 -7.98
N ARG A 56 -14.35 20.43 -8.89
CA ARG A 56 -13.27 20.68 -9.87
C ARG A 56 -11.87 20.62 -9.24
N ALA A 57 -11.16 19.53 -9.50
CA ALA A 57 -9.71 19.51 -9.65
C ALA A 57 -9.30 18.41 -10.66
N GLY A 58 -8.92 18.81 -11.87
CA GLY A 58 -7.95 18.08 -12.72
C GLY A 58 -8.37 16.78 -13.42
N GLY A 59 -9.55 16.69 -14.03
CA GLY A 59 -10.05 15.45 -14.67
C GLY A 59 -9.25 14.86 -15.86
N SER A 60 -8.21 15.52 -16.38
CA SER A 60 -7.38 15.00 -17.49
C SER A 60 -6.12 14.27 -17.00
N ASP A 61 -5.52 14.75 -15.91
CA ASP A 61 -4.17 14.32 -15.51
C ASP A 61 -4.20 12.97 -14.77
N PHE A 62 -5.31 12.70 -14.07
CA PHE A 62 -5.53 11.42 -13.41
C PHE A 62 -5.62 10.27 -14.40
N HIS A 63 -6.40 10.41 -15.49
CA HIS A 63 -6.50 9.36 -16.50
C HIS A 63 -5.13 9.02 -17.11
N HIS A 64 -4.29 10.03 -17.32
CA HIS A 64 -2.91 9.86 -17.80
C HIS A 64 -2.00 9.13 -16.80
N ILE A 65 -2.09 9.43 -15.50
CA ILE A 65 -1.33 8.73 -14.46
C ILE A 65 -1.78 7.26 -14.35
N TYR A 66 -3.09 6.99 -14.42
CA TYR A 66 -3.62 5.62 -14.39
C TYR A 66 -3.18 4.81 -15.61
N HIS A 67 -3.27 5.40 -16.81
CA HIS A 67 -2.84 4.76 -18.04
C HIS A 67 -1.34 4.45 -18.01
N SER A 68 -0.51 5.37 -17.49
CA SER A 68 0.93 5.14 -17.38
C SER A 68 1.30 4.05 -16.36
N ILE A 69 0.58 3.91 -15.24
CA ILE A 69 0.79 2.82 -14.27
C ILE A 69 0.43 1.45 -14.87
N ILE A 70 -0.68 1.37 -15.62
CA ILE A 70 -1.10 0.14 -16.31
C ILE A 70 -0.07 -0.24 -17.39
N HIS A 71 0.42 0.73 -18.18
CA HIS A 71 1.43 0.46 -19.21
C HIS A 71 2.83 0.18 -18.69
N ALA A 72 3.19 0.66 -17.49
CA ALA A 72 4.50 0.42 -16.90
C ALA A 72 4.67 -0.98 -16.31
N ASN A 73 3.59 -1.76 -16.15
CA ASN A 73 3.66 -3.18 -15.81
C ASN A 73 3.19 -4.04 -16.99
N PRO A 74 4.09 -4.78 -17.66
CA PRO A 74 3.69 -5.69 -18.74
C PRO A 74 2.79 -6.85 -18.24
N ASP A 75 2.75 -7.11 -16.94
CA ASP A 75 1.82 -8.08 -16.35
C ASP A 75 0.37 -7.55 -16.26
N TYR A 76 0.15 -6.25 -16.51
CA TYR A 76 -1.18 -5.61 -16.60
C TYR A 76 -1.61 -5.36 -18.06
N SER A 77 -0.80 -5.73 -19.06
CA SER A 77 -1.05 -5.40 -20.47
C SER A 77 -2.13 -6.25 -21.14
N GLU A 78 -2.87 -7.07 -20.41
CA GLU A 78 -4.01 -7.86 -20.93
C GLU A 78 -5.39 -7.37 -20.45
N SER A 79 -5.53 -6.12 -19.98
CA SER A 79 -6.88 -5.55 -19.79
C SER A 79 -7.02 -4.18 -20.43
N SER A 80 -7.05 -4.17 -21.76
CA SER A 80 -7.80 -3.13 -22.47
C SER A 80 -9.28 -3.34 -22.19
N ASP A 81 -9.81 -2.53 -21.27
CA ASP A 81 -11.22 -2.34 -20.92
C ASP A 81 -11.94 -3.31 -19.94
N ALA A 82 -12.77 -2.67 -19.10
CA ALA A 82 -13.88 -3.18 -18.26
C ALA A 82 -13.57 -3.79 -16.86
N SER A 83 -14.06 -3.08 -15.82
CA SER A 83 -14.33 -3.48 -14.42
C SER A 83 -13.33 -3.07 -13.32
N LEU A 84 -12.88 -1.82 -13.33
CA LEU A 84 -12.42 -1.18 -12.08
C LEU A 84 -13.59 -1.13 -11.09
N LEU A 85 -13.46 -1.83 -9.97
CA LEU A 85 -14.43 -1.79 -8.89
C LEU A 85 -14.13 -0.62 -7.98
N PHE A 86 -15.18 0.03 -7.49
CA PHE A 86 -15.06 1.11 -6.52
C PHE A 86 -15.86 0.76 -5.27
N HIS A 87 -15.36 1.20 -4.12
CA HIS A 87 -16.13 1.17 -2.90
C HIS A 87 -17.36 2.08 -3.06
N PRO A 88 -18.57 1.63 -2.67
CA PRO A 88 -19.82 2.33 -2.94
C PRO A 88 -20.00 3.67 -2.22
N SER A 89 -19.12 4.05 -1.30
CA SER A 89 -19.37 5.14 -0.32
C SER A 89 -18.20 6.10 -0.19
N ASN A 90 -16.96 5.60 -0.28
CA ASN A 90 -15.77 6.43 -0.27
C ASN A 90 -15.06 6.50 -1.64
N SER A 91 -15.65 5.84 -2.66
CA SER A 91 -15.16 5.81 -4.04
C SER A 91 -13.71 5.31 -4.20
N ALA A 92 -13.16 4.64 -3.19
CA ALA A 92 -11.83 4.06 -3.28
C ALA A 92 -11.82 2.92 -4.29
N LEU A 93 -10.79 2.85 -5.11
CA LEU A 93 -10.62 1.79 -6.09
C LEU A 93 -10.34 0.45 -5.40
N LEU A 94 -10.86 -0.67 -5.90
CA LEU A 94 -10.58 -2.01 -5.38
C LEU A 94 -9.78 -2.78 -6.42
N LEU A 95 -8.53 -3.14 -6.08
CA LEU A 95 -7.62 -3.84 -6.98
C LEU A 95 -7.14 -5.15 -6.39
N ARG A 96 -7.14 -6.22 -7.19
CA ARG A 96 -6.33 -7.40 -6.90
C ARG A 96 -4.92 -7.18 -7.46
N VAL A 97 -3.90 -7.47 -6.66
CA VAL A 97 -2.49 -7.19 -6.97
C VAL A 97 -1.62 -8.39 -6.60
N ASP A 98 -0.43 -8.51 -7.22
CA ASP A 98 0.49 -9.64 -7.05
C ASP A 98 1.41 -9.54 -5.82
N ARG A 99 1.19 -8.57 -4.91
CA ARG A 99 1.93 -8.50 -3.63
C ARG A 99 1.58 -9.63 -2.68
N GLY A 100 2.51 -9.92 -1.77
CA GLY A 100 2.22 -10.67 -0.57
C GLY A 100 1.20 -9.97 0.34
N GLY A 101 0.68 -10.73 1.30
CA GLY A 101 -0.33 -10.28 2.25
C GLY A 101 -1.76 -10.39 1.72
N ASP A 102 -2.67 -9.84 2.50
CA ASP A 102 -4.13 -9.91 2.32
C ASP A 102 -4.65 -8.54 1.84
N VAL A 103 -5.77 -8.02 2.37
CA VAL A 103 -6.31 -6.69 2.10
C VAL A 103 -5.53 -5.58 2.82
N THR A 104 -5.37 -4.43 2.17
CA THR A 104 -4.96 -3.17 2.81
C THR A 104 -5.51 -1.96 2.06
N PHE A 105 -5.39 -0.79 2.68
CA PHE A 105 -5.68 0.52 2.10
C PHE A 105 -4.38 1.28 1.79
N HIS A 106 -4.41 2.07 0.71
CA HIS A 106 -3.47 3.13 0.38
C HIS A 106 -4.24 4.41 0.05
N GLY A 107 -3.80 5.58 0.54
CA GLY A 107 -4.43 6.84 0.17
C GLY A 107 -3.80 8.07 0.81
N PRO A 108 -4.49 9.23 0.72
CA PRO A 108 -4.03 10.47 1.33
C PRO A 108 -3.81 10.30 2.84
N GLY A 109 -2.67 10.79 3.33
CA GLY A 109 -2.28 10.64 4.73
C GLY A 109 -1.39 9.42 5.04
N GLN A 110 -1.02 8.65 4.01
CA GLN A 110 0.03 7.63 4.11
C GLN A 110 1.21 8.01 3.22
N VAL A 111 2.41 7.63 3.63
CA VAL A 111 3.58 7.62 2.74
C VAL A 111 3.76 6.21 2.22
N THR A 112 3.53 6.02 0.92
CA THR A 112 3.69 4.72 0.25
C THR A 112 5.01 4.68 -0.50
N CYS A 113 5.76 3.60 -0.32
CA CYS A 113 7.10 3.42 -0.84
C CYS A 113 7.19 2.13 -1.66
N TYR A 114 7.74 2.25 -2.86
CA TYR A 114 8.02 1.16 -3.79
C TYR A 114 9.52 1.08 -4.09
N PRO A 115 10.29 0.30 -3.32
CA PRO A 115 11.67 0.01 -3.65
C PRO A 115 11.71 -0.98 -4.82
N ILE A 116 12.21 -0.54 -5.97
CA ILE A 116 12.43 -1.33 -7.18
C ILE A 116 13.94 -1.62 -7.25
N LEU A 117 14.35 -2.74 -6.67
CA LEU A 117 15.74 -3.15 -6.51
C LEU A 117 16.01 -4.43 -7.28
N ASP A 118 17.17 -4.53 -7.91
CA ASP A 118 17.67 -5.80 -8.44
C ASP A 118 18.47 -6.55 -7.35
N LEU A 119 17.82 -7.51 -6.67
CA LEU A 119 18.43 -8.29 -5.59
C LEU A 119 19.54 -9.24 -6.07
N SER A 120 19.74 -9.36 -7.38
CA SER A 120 20.90 -10.08 -7.94
C SER A 120 22.17 -9.23 -8.00
N GLY A 121 22.03 -7.91 -7.81
CA GLY A 121 23.12 -6.96 -7.80
C GLY A 121 24.07 -7.09 -6.60
N PRO A 122 25.28 -6.52 -6.70
CA PRO A 122 26.24 -6.50 -5.61
C PRO A 122 25.68 -5.71 -4.41
N GLY A 123 25.90 -6.21 -3.20
CA GLY A 123 25.42 -5.57 -1.95
C GLY A 123 24.08 -6.12 -1.44
N TYR A 124 23.34 -6.88 -2.25
CA TYR A 124 22.09 -7.51 -1.84
C TYR A 124 22.20 -9.03 -1.71
N LYS A 125 21.08 -9.64 -1.30
CA LYS A 125 20.92 -11.10 -1.21
C LYS A 125 19.71 -11.51 -2.05
N LYS A 126 19.84 -12.61 -2.79
CA LYS A 126 18.72 -13.32 -3.44
C LYS A 126 17.86 -14.06 -2.40
N ASP A 127 17.30 -13.30 -1.47
CA ASP A 127 16.51 -13.78 -0.35
C ASP A 127 15.38 -12.79 -0.04
N LEU A 128 14.15 -13.23 -0.28
CA LEU A 128 12.96 -12.39 -0.06
C LEU A 128 12.59 -12.25 1.41
N HIS A 129 13.00 -13.18 2.29
CA HIS A 129 12.81 -13.04 3.72
C HIS A 129 13.74 -11.98 4.29
N TRP A 130 15.01 -11.99 3.87
CA TRP A 130 15.95 -10.92 4.18
C TRP A 130 15.44 -9.57 3.68
N TYR A 131 15.01 -9.48 2.41
CA TYR A 131 14.52 -8.22 1.84
C TYR A 131 13.28 -7.70 2.58
N LEU A 132 12.31 -8.57 2.88
CA LEU A 132 11.13 -8.22 3.68
C LEU A 132 11.53 -7.66 5.05
N ALA A 133 12.43 -8.37 5.75
CA ALA A 133 12.92 -7.93 7.05
C ALA A 133 13.63 -6.56 6.92
N SER A 134 14.47 -6.36 5.91
CA SER A 134 15.13 -5.06 5.69
C SER A 134 14.14 -3.94 5.39
N VAL A 135 13.05 -4.21 4.66
CA VAL A 135 11.97 -3.21 4.47
C VAL A 135 11.30 -2.86 5.80
N GLU A 136 11.04 -3.83 6.66
CA GLU A 136 10.52 -3.57 8.01
C GLU A 136 11.54 -2.78 8.86
N ASP A 137 12.85 -3.05 8.74
CA ASP A 137 13.89 -2.28 9.42
C ASP A 137 13.91 -0.82 8.95
N VAL A 138 13.68 -0.53 7.66
CA VAL A 138 13.57 0.87 7.19
C VAL A 138 12.46 1.60 7.93
N VAL A 139 11.31 0.96 8.09
CA VAL A 139 10.19 1.55 8.82
C VAL A 139 10.54 1.71 10.30
N ILE A 140 11.14 0.71 10.94
CA ILE A 140 11.55 0.79 12.36
C ILE A 140 12.55 1.93 12.59
N GLU A 141 13.55 2.07 11.72
CA GLU A 141 14.52 3.17 11.76
C GLU A 141 13.84 4.52 11.54
N THR A 142 12.89 4.61 10.59
CA THR A 142 12.08 5.81 10.36
C THR A 142 11.34 6.22 11.63
N LEU A 143 10.66 5.28 12.28
CA LEU A 143 9.94 5.52 13.54
C LEU A 143 10.87 5.99 14.65
N GLY A 144 12.11 5.48 14.68
CA GLY A 144 13.15 5.88 15.62
C GLY A 144 13.52 7.37 15.52
N GLU A 145 13.47 7.96 14.32
CA GLU A 145 13.70 9.41 14.13
C GLU A 145 12.62 10.27 14.82
N PHE A 146 11.43 9.71 15.03
CA PHE A 146 10.33 10.35 15.77
C PHE A 146 10.28 9.93 17.25
N GLY A 147 11.32 9.26 17.75
CA GLY A 147 11.38 8.77 19.14
C GLY A 147 10.45 7.60 19.44
N LEU A 148 9.93 6.92 18.41
CA LEU A 148 9.02 5.80 18.56
C LEU A 148 9.77 4.47 18.47
N ARG A 149 9.36 3.50 19.30
CA ARG A 149 9.87 2.14 19.23
C ARG A 149 8.99 1.30 18.32
N GLY A 150 9.40 1.16 17.07
CA GLY A 150 8.82 0.22 16.12
C GLY A 150 9.21 -1.24 16.41
N GLU A 151 8.29 -2.18 16.19
CA GLU A 151 8.55 -3.61 16.35
C GLU A 151 7.88 -4.45 15.26
N ARG A 152 8.43 -5.63 15.02
CA ARG A 152 7.77 -6.68 14.23
C ARG A 152 6.87 -7.48 15.13
N ASP A 153 5.81 -8.05 14.55
CA ASP A 153 4.84 -8.83 15.30
C ASP A 153 4.63 -10.21 14.66
N PRO A 154 4.63 -11.32 15.43
CA PRO A 154 4.40 -12.66 14.89
C PRO A 154 3.04 -12.83 14.20
N ARG A 155 2.08 -11.93 14.45
CA ARG A 155 0.76 -11.93 13.79
C ARG A 155 0.82 -11.63 12.30
N GLY A 156 1.87 -10.95 11.81
CA GLY A 156 2.02 -10.74 10.36
C GLY A 156 3.13 -9.79 9.97
N THR A 157 3.24 -9.51 8.66
CA THR A 157 4.23 -8.57 8.11
C THR A 157 3.82 -7.13 8.36
N GLY A 158 4.80 -6.24 8.55
CA GLY A 158 4.57 -4.82 8.85
C GLY A 158 5.36 -4.34 10.06
N VAL A 159 4.99 -3.17 10.57
CA VAL A 159 5.57 -2.63 11.80
C VAL A 159 4.48 -2.13 12.73
N TRP A 160 4.69 -2.33 14.03
CA TRP A 160 3.78 -2.00 15.11
C TRP A 160 4.43 -1.02 16.09
N VAL A 161 3.58 -0.25 16.78
CA VAL A 161 3.96 0.56 17.94
C VAL A 161 2.92 0.32 19.02
N GLY A 162 3.36 -0.14 20.20
CA GLY A 162 2.47 -0.42 21.32
C GLY A 162 1.40 -1.46 20.99
N GLY A 163 1.75 -2.49 20.22
CA GLY A 163 0.82 -3.55 19.82
C GLY A 163 -0.17 -3.18 18.70
N ARG A 164 -0.14 -1.94 18.17
CA ARG A 164 -1.01 -1.48 17.07
C ARG A 164 -0.21 -1.31 15.77
N LYS A 165 -0.79 -1.69 14.63
CA LYS A 165 -0.06 -1.70 13.35
C LYS A 165 0.04 -0.30 12.76
N ILE A 166 1.26 0.21 12.58
CA ILE A 166 1.51 1.56 12.06
C ILE A 166 1.93 1.57 10.58
N ALA A 167 2.47 0.45 10.09
CA ALA A 167 2.85 0.33 8.69
C ALA A 167 2.48 -1.04 8.12
N GLN A 168 2.00 -1.04 6.87
CA GLN A 168 1.71 -2.25 6.12
C GLN A 168 2.87 -2.53 5.18
N VAL A 169 3.35 -3.78 5.16
CA VAL A 169 4.44 -4.22 4.30
C VAL A 169 3.96 -5.41 3.48
N GLY A 170 4.04 -5.28 2.17
CA GLY A 170 3.66 -6.30 1.21
C GLY A 170 4.53 -6.19 -0.04
N ILE A 171 5.43 -7.15 -0.21
CA ILE A 171 6.40 -7.18 -1.30
C ILE A 171 5.99 -8.16 -2.41
N GLY A 172 6.47 -7.90 -3.62
CA GLY A 172 6.48 -8.83 -4.74
C GLY A 172 7.87 -8.90 -5.37
N CYS A 173 8.09 -9.87 -6.24
CA CYS A 173 9.36 -10.01 -6.96
C CYS A 173 9.15 -10.78 -8.26
N SER A 174 9.83 -10.33 -9.33
CA SER A 174 9.94 -11.06 -10.59
C SER A 174 11.39 -11.01 -11.07
N GLY A 175 11.99 -12.15 -11.36
CA GLY A 175 13.39 -12.22 -11.82
C GLY A 175 14.41 -11.60 -10.86
N TRP A 176 14.16 -11.61 -9.55
CA TRP A 176 14.94 -10.92 -8.51
C TRP A 176 14.84 -9.39 -8.50
N VAL A 177 13.98 -8.81 -9.33
CA VAL A 177 13.60 -7.40 -9.25
C VAL A 177 12.38 -7.25 -8.34
N THR A 178 12.48 -6.38 -7.32
CA THR A 178 11.41 -6.18 -6.35
C THR A 178 10.28 -5.33 -6.89
N LYS A 179 9.06 -5.59 -6.40
CA LYS A 179 7.84 -4.84 -6.69
C LYS A 179 7.11 -4.58 -5.37
N HIS A 180 6.18 -3.62 -5.36
CA HIS A 180 5.44 -3.22 -4.17
C HIS A 180 6.39 -2.71 -3.07
N GLY A 181 6.05 -2.83 -1.80
CA GLY A 181 6.86 -2.28 -0.72
C GLY A 181 6.07 -2.10 0.55
N PHE A 182 5.98 -0.86 1.02
CA PHE A 182 5.36 -0.55 2.31
C PHE A 182 4.60 0.78 2.30
N ALA A 183 3.70 0.94 3.26
CA ALA A 183 3.00 2.19 3.50
C ALA A 183 3.00 2.52 5.00
N VAL A 184 3.41 3.74 5.36
CA VAL A 184 3.41 4.25 6.73
C VAL A 184 2.17 5.11 6.94
N ASN A 185 1.40 4.81 7.98
CA ASN A 185 0.24 5.61 8.38
C ASN A 185 0.71 6.88 9.09
N VAL A 186 0.59 8.03 8.43
CA VAL A 186 1.05 9.30 9.00
C VAL A 186 -0.11 10.04 9.63
N LYS A 187 -1.13 10.36 8.84
CA LYS A 187 -2.23 11.25 9.21
C LYS A 187 -3.43 10.52 9.78
N LYS A 188 -4.18 11.16 10.69
CA LYS A 188 -5.47 10.64 11.18
C LYS A 188 -6.51 10.45 10.07
N SER A 189 -6.41 11.24 9.00
CA SER A 189 -7.34 11.19 7.86
C SER A 189 -7.36 9.85 7.12
N CYS A 190 -6.32 9.01 7.23
CA CYS A 190 -6.32 7.69 6.60
C CYS A 190 -6.99 6.60 7.46
N MET A 191 -7.22 6.84 8.76
CA MET A 191 -7.78 5.85 9.68
C MET A 191 -9.20 5.37 9.34
N PRO A 192 -10.15 6.24 8.93
CA PRO A 192 -11.50 5.79 8.60
C PRO A 192 -11.56 4.69 7.52
N TYR A 193 -10.61 4.67 6.59
CA TYR A 193 -10.57 3.66 5.52
C TYR A 193 -10.24 2.26 6.02
N PHE A 194 -9.49 2.15 7.12
CA PHE A 194 -9.18 0.84 7.72
C PHE A 194 -10.37 0.24 8.47
N GLY A 195 -11.35 1.06 8.88
CA GLY A 195 -12.61 0.57 9.46
C GLY A 195 -13.51 -0.22 8.50
N GLU A 196 -13.20 -0.18 7.19
CA GLU A 196 -13.94 -0.88 6.13
C GLU A 196 -13.31 -2.24 5.75
N ILE A 197 -12.20 -2.62 6.39
CA ILE A 197 -11.44 -3.85 6.09
C ILE A 197 -10.96 -4.55 7.36
N VAL A 198 -10.63 -5.84 7.25
CA VAL A 198 -9.89 -6.60 8.28
C VAL A 198 -8.49 -6.90 7.75
N PRO A 199 -7.51 -6.00 7.96
CA PRO A 199 -6.20 -6.15 7.36
C PRO A 199 -5.41 -7.29 8.01
N CYS A 200 -5.19 -8.36 7.23
CA CYS A 200 -4.39 -9.53 7.65
C CYS A 200 -4.91 -10.20 8.95
N GLY A 201 -6.22 -10.24 9.15
CA GLY A 201 -6.84 -10.86 10.33
C GLY A 201 -6.71 -10.10 11.64
N ILE A 202 -6.06 -8.92 11.63
CA ILE A 202 -5.90 -8.08 12.82
C ILE A 202 -7.12 -7.16 12.88
N ASP A 203 -8.06 -7.52 13.73
CA ASP A 203 -9.20 -6.66 14.04
C ASP A 203 -8.85 -5.63 15.14
N GLU A 204 -9.76 -4.68 15.39
CA GLU A 204 -9.60 -3.67 16.43
C GLU A 204 -9.41 -4.27 17.84
N LYS A 205 -9.96 -5.47 18.12
CA LYS A 205 -9.83 -6.13 19.42
C LYS A 205 -8.43 -6.68 19.63
N GLU A 206 -7.71 -6.96 18.55
CA GLU A 206 -6.31 -7.34 18.56
C GLU A 206 -5.36 -6.12 18.47
N GLY A 207 -5.86 -4.89 18.62
CA GLY A 207 -5.04 -3.67 18.66
C GLY A 207 -5.11 -2.82 17.38
N GLY A 208 -5.67 -3.37 16.30
CA GLY A 208 -5.99 -2.62 15.09
C GLY A 208 -4.80 -1.91 14.44
N VAL A 209 -5.12 -0.83 13.71
CA VAL A 209 -4.15 0.05 13.06
C VAL A 209 -4.03 1.38 13.81
N VAL A 210 -2.91 2.07 13.62
CA VAL A 210 -2.67 3.42 14.16
C VAL A 210 -1.89 4.26 13.15
N CYS A 211 -1.86 5.59 13.33
CA CYS A 211 -1.00 6.50 12.58
C CYS A 211 -0.04 7.28 13.49
N LEU A 212 0.99 7.89 12.90
CA LEU A 212 1.96 8.69 13.63
C LEU A 212 1.33 9.85 14.41
N GLU A 213 0.39 10.60 13.82
CA GLU A 213 -0.26 11.73 14.52
C GLU A 213 -1.03 11.30 15.78
N ASP A 214 -1.60 10.09 15.80
CA ASP A 214 -2.27 9.56 16.99
C ASP A 214 -1.27 9.12 18.06
N VAL A 215 -0.12 8.57 17.66
CA VAL A 215 0.91 8.11 18.60
C VAL A 215 1.69 9.29 19.20
N ILE A 216 2.04 10.29 18.37
CA ILE A 216 2.82 11.46 18.80
C ILE A 216 1.92 12.50 19.47
N GLY A 217 0.66 12.62 19.02
CA GLY A 217 -0.31 13.56 19.58
C GLY A 217 -0.29 14.96 18.94
N GLU A 218 0.39 15.13 17.80
CA GLU A 218 0.44 16.39 17.04
C GLU A 218 0.33 16.13 15.53
N GLU A 219 0.12 17.19 14.75
CA GLU A 219 0.09 17.09 13.29
C GLU A 219 1.50 16.98 12.70
N LEU A 220 1.68 16.12 11.69
CA LEU A 220 2.98 15.87 11.06
C LEU A 220 2.97 16.15 9.57
N ASP A 221 3.97 16.85 9.05
CA ASP A 221 4.09 17.00 7.60
C ASP A 221 4.48 15.66 6.94
N ILE A 222 3.80 15.33 5.85
CA ILE A 222 4.10 14.15 5.04
C ILE A 222 5.54 14.23 4.51
N ALA A 223 6.00 15.43 4.13
CA ALA A 223 7.36 15.63 3.62
C ALA A 223 8.41 15.27 4.67
N THR A 224 8.18 15.58 5.95
CA THR A 224 9.09 15.21 7.04
C THR A 224 9.22 13.69 7.18
N VAL A 225 8.12 12.96 7.03
CA VAL A 225 8.14 11.48 7.09
C VAL A 225 8.78 10.89 5.83
N ASP A 226 8.53 11.45 4.64
CA ASP A 226 9.21 11.07 3.40
C ASP A 226 10.74 11.19 3.55
N GLU A 227 11.23 12.34 4.02
CA GLU A 227 12.66 12.56 4.23
C GLU A 227 13.29 11.59 5.24
N ALA A 228 12.58 11.30 6.34
CA ALA A 228 13.02 10.30 7.32
C ALA A 228 13.10 8.88 6.71
N ILE A 229 12.13 8.53 5.86
CA ILE A 229 12.14 7.27 5.12
C ILE A 229 13.36 7.20 4.19
N ARG A 230 13.66 8.27 3.45
CA ARG A 230 14.83 8.29 2.55
C ARG A 230 16.14 8.04 3.31
N ARG A 231 16.35 8.75 4.43
CA ARG A 231 17.52 8.56 5.29
C ARG A 231 17.60 7.14 5.83
N SER A 232 16.48 6.63 6.34
CA SER A 232 16.39 5.26 6.88
C SER A 232 16.64 4.20 5.80
N PHE A 233 16.14 4.43 4.59
CA PHE A 233 16.36 3.53 3.45
C PHE A 233 17.84 3.48 3.06
N THR A 234 18.49 4.64 2.93
CA THR A 234 19.95 4.73 2.70
C THR A 234 20.73 4.01 3.80
N LYS A 235 20.36 4.18 5.06
CA LYS A 235 21.03 3.53 6.19
C LYS A 235 20.90 2.01 6.16
N VAL A 236 19.69 1.48 5.94
CA VAL A 236 19.42 0.03 6.01
C VAL A 236 19.97 -0.71 4.79
N PHE A 237 19.80 -0.17 3.60
CA PHE A 237 20.27 -0.80 2.36
C PHE A 237 21.71 -0.43 1.99
N GLY A 238 22.30 0.57 2.65
CA GLY A 238 23.66 1.01 2.35
C GLY A 238 23.80 1.65 0.97
N VAL A 239 22.77 2.36 0.51
CA VAL A 239 22.69 2.95 -0.83
C VAL A 239 22.58 4.47 -0.79
N GLU A 240 23.26 5.15 -1.71
CA GLU A 240 23.05 6.58 -1.94
C GLU A 240 21.84 6.79 -2.86
N MET A 241 20.85 7.55 -2.39
CA MET A 241 19.71 7.93 -3.22
C MET A 241 20.13 9.09 -4.15
N GLN A 242 19.92 8.92 -5.46
CA GLN A 242 20.04 10.02 -6.41
C GLN A 242 18.74 10.84 -6.36
N THR A 243 18.89 12.14 -6.09
CA THR A 243 17.81 13.14 -6.10
C THR A 243 17.50 13.63 -7.50
#